data_AF-A0A924LG74-F1
#
_entry.id   AF-A0A924LG74-F1
#
_cell.length_a   1.000
_cell.length_b   1.000
_cell.length_c   1.000
_cell.angle_alpha   90.00
_cell.angle_beta   90.00
_cell.angle_gamma   90.00
#
_symmetry.space_group_name_H-M   'P 1'
#
loop_
_entity.id
_entity.type
_entity.pdbx_description
1 polymer ?
#
loop_
_entity_poly.entity_id
_entity_poly.type
_entity_poly.pdbx_seq_one_letter_code
_entity_poly.pdbx_strand_id
1 'polypeptide(L)'
;MELTEQQLAEIAAQRETSAPTRRATVPALEAMLFEARPVLDHGFVRVVDYMGDDAAVVQAARVSYGRGTRRTTEDAGLIRYLLRHRHTT
;
A
#
# COMPACT_ATOMS: atom_id res chain seq x y z
N MET A 1 -22.19 -6.33 -13.13
CA MET A 1 -22.85 -5.02 -12.88
C MET A 1 -21.77 -4.00 -13.09
N GLU A 2 -21.87 -3.23 -14.16
CA GLU A 2 -20.94 -2.15 -14.43
C GLU A 2 -21.14 -1.05 -13.38
N LEU A 3 -20.07 -0.33 -13.04
CA LEU A 3 -20.15 0.82 -12.15
C LEU A 3 -21.14 1.83 -12.73
N THR A 4 -22.02 2.35 -11.89
CA THR A 4 -22.95 3.40 -12.32
C THR A 4 -22.18 4.66 -12.69
N GLU A 5 -22.75 5.50 -13.55
CA GLU A 5 -22.15 6.79 -13.91
C GLU A 5 -21.85 7.65 -12.67
N GLN A 6 -22.73 7.60 -11.67
CA GLN A 6 -22.54 8.27 -10.39
C GLN A 6 -21.30 7.75 -9.63
N GLN A 7 -21.09 6.42 -9.60
CA GLN A 7 -19.93 5.81 -8.95
C GLN A 7 -18.62 6.17 -9.69
N LEU A 8 -18.64 6.18 -11.03
CA LEU A 8 -17.50 6.58 -11.84
C LEU A 8 -17.15 8.06 -11.62
N ALA A 9 -18.15 8.92 -11.57
CA ALA A 9 -17.96 10.34 -11.28
C ALA A 9 -17.39 10.57 -9.88
N GLU A 10 -17.87 9.83 -8.87
CA GLU A 10 -17.34 9.92 -7.50
C GLU A 10 -15.87 9.46 -7.43
N ILE A 11 -15.53 8.35 -8.09
CA ILE A 11 -14.16 7.86 -8.19
C ILE A 11 -13.25 8.90 -8.86
N ALA A 12 -13.69 9.51 -9.96
CA ALA A 12 -12.93 10.53 -10.66
C ALA A 12 -12.65 11.75 -9.75
N ALA A 13 -13.66 12.25 -9.04
CA ALA A 13 -13.51 13.35 -8.10
C ALA A 13 -12.53 13.02 -6.95
N GLN A 14 -12.56 11.78 -6.44
CA GLN A 14 -11.61 11.31 -5.42
C GLN A 14 -10.17 11.29 -5.95
N ARG A 15 -9.96 10.95 -7.23
CA ARG A 15 -8.62 10.91 -7.86
C ARG A 15 -8.05 12.29 -8.16
N GLU A 16 -8.89 13.29 -8.37
CA GLU A 16 -8.45 14.68 -8.58
C GLU A 16 -7.94 15.34 -7.30
N THR A 17 -8.44 14.88 -6.15
CA THR A 17 -8.07 15.44 -4.84
C THR A 17 -6.75 14.83 -4.37
N SER A 18 -5.73 15.67 -4.20
CA SER A 18 -4.47 15.27 -3.59
C SER A 18 -3.98 16.32 -2.59
N ALA A 19 -3.26 15.88 -1.55
CA ALA A 19 -2.71 16.74 -0.53
C ALA A 19 -1.29 16.28 -0.14
N PRO A 20 -0.36 17.20 0.14
CA PRO A 20 0.96 16.82 0.61
C PRO A 20 0.87 16.13 1.98
N THR A 21 1.68 15.09 2.19
CA THR A 21 1.73 14.35 3.46
C THR A 21 3.16 14.13 3.92
N ARG A 22 3.34 13.98 5.25
CA ARG A 22 4.61 13.56 5.87
C ARG A 22 4.71 12.05 6.06
N ARG A 23 3.62 11.32 5.79
CA ARG A 23 3.57 9.85 5.88
C ARG A 23 4.42 9.24 4.76
N ALA A 24 4.85 7.99 4.94
CA ALA A 24 5.47 7.23 3.85
C ALA A 24 4.45 7.06 2.71
N THR A 25 4.90 7.26 1.48
CA THR A 25 4.09 7.06 0.27
C THR A 25 4.76 6.04 -0.64
N VAL A 26 3.94 5.20 -1.28
CA VAL A 26 4.40 4.16 -2.21
C VAL A 26 3.94 4.56 -3.61
N PRO A 27 4.84 4.98 -4.53
CA PRO A 27 4.44 5.50 -5.84
C PRO A 27 3.52 4.59 -6.64
N ALA A 28 3.75 3.27 -6.56
CA ALA A 28 2.89 2.29 -7.21
C ALA A 28 1.47 2.25 -6.63
N LEU A 29 1.31 2.37 -5.30
CA LEU A 29 -0.02 2.44 -4.67
C LEU A 29 -0.69 3.78 -4.92
N GLU A 30 0.04 4.89 -4.88
CA GLU A 30 -0.49 6.22 -5.23
C GLU A 30 -1.11 6.24 -6.63
N ALA A 31 -0.47 5.60 -7.61
CA ALA A 31 -1.01 5.50 -8.96
C ALA A 31 -2.32 4.68 -9.03
N MET A 32 -2.46 3.67 -8.17
CA MET A 32 -3.61 2.76 -8.09
C MET A 32 -4.74 3.26 -7.18
N LEU A 33 -4.52 4.29 -6.36
CA LEU A 33 -5.53 4.80 -5.42
C LEU A 33 -6.83 5.16 -6.15
N PHE A 34 -7.94 4.70 -5.58
CA PHE A 34 -9.30 4.85 -6.09
C PHE A 34 -9.58 4.23 -7.47
N GLU A 35 -8.61 3.57 -8.12
CA GLU A 35 -8.85 2.83 -9.36
C GLU A 35 -9.72 1.61 -9.07
N ALA A 36 -10.92 1.56 -9.65
CA ALA A 36 -11.78 0.39 -9.56
C ALA A 36 -11.38 -0.64 -10.63
N ARG A 37 -10.91 -1.81 -10.19
CA ARG A 37 -10.53 -2.94 -11.04
C ARG A 37 -11.67 -3.96 -11.07
N PRO A 38 -12.37 -4.16 -12.20
CA PRO A 38 -13.43 -5.16 -12.30
C PRO A 38 -12.92 -6.57 -11.99
N VAL A 39 -13.72 -7.34 -11.27
CA VAL A 39 -13.42 -8.72 -10.88
C VAL A 39 -14.69 -9.56 -11.01
N LEU A 40 -14.62 -10.63 -11.80
CA LEU A 40 -15.76 -11.47 -12.17
C LEU A 40 -16.86 -10.63 -12.86
N ASP A 41 -18.11 -11.08 -12.74
CA ASP A 41 -19.23 -10.53 -13.51
C ASP A 41 -19.88 -9.32 -12.82
N HIS A 42 -19.73 -9.18 -11.50
CA HIS A 42 -20.42 -8.16 -10.69
C HIS A 42 -19.54 -7.51 -9.62
N GLY A 43 -18.27 -7.88 -9.52
CA GLY A 43 -17.36 -7.35 -8.51
C GLY A 43 -16.37 -6.34 -9.08
N PHE A 44 -15.76 -5.59 -8.17
CA PHE A 44 -14.53 -4.87 -8.43
C PHE A 44 -13.72 -4.77 -7.13
N VAL A 45 -12.42 -4.51 -7.25
CA VAL A 45 -11.51 -4.22 -6.13
C VAL A 45 -10.94 -2.83 -6.33
N ARG A 46 -10.81 -2.09 -5.23
CA ARG A 46 -10.29 -0.72 -5.25
C ARG A 46 -9.44 -0.48 -4.01
N VAL A 47 -8.29 0.14 -4.19
CA VAL A 47 -7.47 0.64 -3.08
C VAL A 47 -8.08 1.96 -2.61
N VAL A 48 -8.52 2.00 -1.35
CA VAL A 48 -9.12 3.21 -0.75
C VAL A 48 -8.10 4.01 0.05
N ASP A 49 -7.24 3.31 0.78
CA ASP A 49 -6.16 3.90 1.57
C ASP A 49 -5.09 2.83 1.85
N TYR A 50 -3.92 3.26 2.29
CA TYR A 50 -2.86 2.40 2.81
C TYR A 50 -2.05 3.10 3.90
N MET A 51 -1.38 2.32 4.74
CA MET A 51 -0.53 2.83 5.80
C MET A 51 0.78 2.06 5.86
N GLY A 52 1.89 2.79 5.72
CA GLY A 52 3.23 2.23 5.78
C GLY A 52 3.69 1.61 4.46
N ASP A 53 4.91 1.10 4.48
CA ASP A 53 5.61 0.45 3.38
C ASP A 53 6.47 -0.71 3.94
N ASP A 54 7.30 -1.32 3.09
CA ASP A 54 8.22 -2.38 3.49
C ASP A 54 9.16 -1.98 4.64
N ALA A 55 9.52 -0.69 4.74
CA ALA A 55 10.37 -0.21 5.81
C ALA A 55 9.65 -0.25 7.16
N ALA A 56 8.33 -0.04 7.19
CA ALA A 56 7.54 -0.17 8.41
C ALA A 56 7.61 -1.61 8.98
N VAL A 57 7.56 -2.63 8.11
CA VAL A 57 7.70 -4.05 8.51
C VAL A 57 9.07 -4.30 9.13
N VAL A 58 10.13 -3.82 8.48
CA VAL A 58 11.50 -3.97 8.97
C VAL A 58 11.72 -3.25 10.30
N GLN A 59 11.19 -2.04 10.44
CA GLN A 59 11.27 -1.27 11.68
C GLN A 59 10.54 -1.96 12.82
N ALA A 60 9.34 -2.48 12.57
CA ALA A 60 8.58 -3.25 13.55
C ALA A 60 9.32 -4.52 13.99
N ALA A 61 10.02 -5.21 13.09
CA ALA A 61 10.81 -6.39 13.44
C ALA A 61 12.10 -6.07 14.21
N ARG A 62 12.65 -4.85 14.07
CA ARG A 62 13.95 -4.44 14.62
C ARG A 62 13.84 -3.52 15.84
N VAL A 63 12.82 -3.68 16.69
CA VAL A 63 12.42 -2.80 17.82
C VAL A 63 13.58 -2.25 18.69
N SER A 64 14.76 -2.87 18.69
CA SER A 64 15.93 -2.46 19.48
C SER A 64 16.91 -1.47 18.81
N TYR A 65 16.84 -1.23 17.50
CA TYR A 65 17.74 -0.30 16.82
C TYR A 65 16.90 0.63 15.94
N GLY A 66 16.81 1.91 16.32
CA GLY A 66 16.08 2.93 15.55
C GLY A 66 16.53 3.01 14.09
N ARG A 67 15.86 3.86 13.28
CA ARG A 67 16.09 4.00 11.84
C ARG A 67 17.61 4.15 11.53
N GLY A 68 18.24 3.09 11.03
CA GLY A 68 19.71 2.98 10.92
C GLY A 68 20.17 2.39 9.58
N THR A 69 20.89 3.25 8.83
CA THR A 69 21.91 3.11 7.74
C THR A 69 22.14 1.81 6.95
N ARG A 70 21.25 0.81 6.99
CA ARG A 70 21.46 -0.48 6.31
C ARG A 70 20.92 -0.50 4.89
N ARG A 71 21.51 -1.35 4.05
CA ARG A 71 21.25 -1.43 2.61
C ARG A 71 19.88 -2.07 2.35
N THR A 72 19.16 -1.61 1.34
CA THR A 72 17.86 -2.14 0.88
C THR A 72 17.88 -3.66 0.65
N THR A 73 19.03 -4.23 0.26
CA THR A 73 19.21 -5.68 0.08
C THR A 73 19.06 -6.48 1.37
N GLU A 74 19.44 -5.92 2.52
CA GLU A 74 19.31 -6.57 3.82
C GLU A 74 17.86 -6.59 4.30
N ASP A 75 17.11 -5.55 3.96
CA ASP A 75 15.70 -5.39 4.33
C ASP A 75 14.81 -6.40 3.58
N ALA A 76 15.02 -6.57 2.28
CA ALA A 76 14.35 -7.63 1.50
C ALA A 76 14.71 -9.04 1.99
N GLY A 77 15.92 -9.23 2.53
CA GLY A 77 16.35 -10.48 3.15
C GLY A 77 15.60 -10.76 4.45
N LEU A 78 15.44 -9.73 5.28
CA LEU A 78 14.69 -9.82 6.54
C LEU A 78 13.20 -10.11 6.30
N ILE A 79 12.53 -9.38 5.40
CA ILE A 79 11.12 -9.65 5.08
C ILE A 79 10.92 -11.10 4.62
N ARG A 80 11.79 -11.60 3.74
CA ARG A 80 11.76 -13.00 3.29
C ARG A 80 12.01 -13.98 4.44
N TYR A 81 12.88 -13.66 5.39
CA TYR A 81 13.10 -14.47 6.58
C TYR A 81 11.85 -14.52 7.47
N LEU A 82 11.22 -13.37 7.75
CA LEU A 82 10.00 -13.28 8.55
C LEU A 82 8.87 -14.11 7.94
N LEU A 83 8.63 -13.96 6.63
CA LEU A 83 7.63 -14.73 5.89
C LEU A 83 7.89 -16.25 5.96
N ARG A 84 9.13 -16.71 5.74
CA ARG A 84 9.48 -18.14 5.79
C ARG A 84 9.22 -18.77 7.17
N HIS A 85 9.39 -17.99 8.24
CA HIS A 85 9.23 -18.46 9.61
C HIS A 85 7.88 -18.07 10.22
N ARG A 86 6.96 -17.53 9.41
CA ARG A 86 5.61 -17.12 9.84
C ARG A 86 5.64 -16.14 11.02
N HIS A 87 6.61 -15.23 11.03
CA HIS A 87 6.58 -14.07 11.92
C HIS A 87 5.65 -13.02 11.30
N THR A 88 4.39 -13.01 11.75
CA THR A 88 3.29 -12.23 11.15
C THR A 88 2.81 -11.04 11.99
N THR A 89 3.52 -10.74 13.08
CA THR A 89 3.25 -9.58 13.96
C THR A 89 3.97 -8.34 13.48
#